data_AF-A0A2S7PJ07-F1
#
_entry.id   AF-A0A2S7PJ07-F1
#
_cell.length_a   1.000
_cell.length_b   1.000
_cell.length_c   1.000
_cell.angle_alpha   90.00
_cell.angle_beta   90.00
_cell.angle_gamma   90.00
#
_symmetry.space_group_name_H-M   'P 1'
#
loop_
_entity.id
_entity.type
_entity.pdbx_description
1 polymer ?
#
loop_
_entity_poly.entity_id
_entity_poly.type
_entity_poly.pdbx_seq_one_letter_code
_entity_poly.pdbx_strand_id
1 'polypeptide(L)'
;MDKKAMDKQTDQQGSQDVGQQKARDRLEVFNTKISPMFQGRGLEYLNLDRYEDVQKAKKTILCPMCDFNGFHEVTSSIFSQVKLQVINCFTIVHSIGSERILKQRGVSRPWGEPYLGNDYETTKFVRENTTIPVVQNMEYWLSDETQWWLMSKLPGQTLDSVWDLLNSEQQNTVIREIVDYIAQAREFTRPTPQTADGAPIRDTLMGSSNRVEMLTTDKEEWYARITPYLDGESDDWKKYFKDNYPVKPGDKFVLTHGDLNPSNIMVQDSHVTGILDWEHSGFYPEWWEWAYCLRRAQAFSNYGNLLRAELGARFGKFHRQDAFCSNYERPESRERPNRNRNFKFRK
;
A
#
# COMPACT_ATOMS: atom_id res chain seq x y z
N MET A 1 15.72 4.19 79.68
CA MET A 1 15.83 4.56 78.24
C MET A 1 16.07 3.25 77.48
N ASP A 2 15.76 3.12 76.19
CA ASP A 2 15.95 1.90 75.36
C ASP A 2 14.84 0.84 75.25
N LYS A 3 13.58 1.25 75.08
CA LYS A 3 12.58 0.44 74.33
C LYS A 3 12.02 1.18 73.12
N LYS A 4 11.75 2.49 73.27
CA LYS A 4 11.34 3.39 72.17
C LYS A 4 12.40 3.58 71.07
N ALA A 5 13.67 3.26 71.32
CA ALA A 5 14.75 3.34 70.33
C ALA A 5 14.83 2.08 69.45
N MET A 6 14.61 0.89 70.01
CA MET A 6 14.57 -0.38 69.27
C MET A 6 13.34 -0.47 68.36
N ASP A 7 12.15 -0.08 68.83
CA ASP A 7 10.92 -0.10 68.02
C ASP A 7 11.00 0.88 66.82
N LYS A 8 11.62 2.06 67.02
CA LYS A 8 11.86 3.00 65.91
C LYS A 8 12.87 2.48 64.88
N GLN A 9 13.87 1.72 65.33
CA GLN A 9 14.85 1.09 64.44
C GLN A 9 14.21 -0.04 63.61
N THR A 10 13.36 -0.87 64.22
CA THR A 10 12.67 -1.97 63.51
C THR A 10 11.63 -1.46 62.51
N ASP A 11 10.88 -0.40 62.83
CA ASP A 11 9.96 0.25 61.88
C ASP A 11 10.71 0.95 60.73
N GLN A 12 11.86 1.59 61.00
CA GLN A 12 12.69 2.19 59.96
C GLN A 12 13.28 1.11 59.03
N GLN A 13 13.74 0.00 59.58
CA GLN A 13 14.33 -1.10 58.80
C GLN A 13 13.27 -1.84 57.98
N GLY A 14 12.08 -2.08 58.54
CA GLY A 14 10.94 -2.64 57.81
C GLY A 14 10.42 -1.72 56.70
N SER A 15 10.40 -0.40 56.92
CA SER A 15 10.01 0.57 55.88
C SER A 15 11.07 0.70 54.76
N GLN A 16 12.36 0.58 55.11
CA GLN A 16 13.45 0.54 54.13
C GLN A 16 13.40 -0.75 53.29
N ASP A 17 13.10 -1.89 53.90
CA ASP A 17 13.07 -3.19 53.20
C ASP A 17 11.86 -3.30 52.25
N VAL A 18 10.68 -2.80 52.67
CA VAL A 18 9.50 -2.67 51.79
C VAL A 18 9.74 -1.67 50.67
N GLY A 19 10.48 -0.58 50.93
CA GLY A 19 10.89 0.40 49.91
C GLY A 19 11.86 -0.21 48.88
N GLN A 20 12.82 -1.02 49.34
CA GLN A 20 13.77 -1.72 48.48
C GLN A 20 13.11 -2.82 47.66
N GLN A 21 12.16 -3.57 48.22
CA GLN A 21 11.42 -4.58 47.49
C GLN A 21 10.54 -3.96 46.39
N LYS A 22 9.81 -2.88 46.69
CA LYS A 22 9.04 -2.15 45.67
C LYS A 22 9.92 -1.57 44.57
N ALA A 23 11.15 -1.16 44.89
CA ALA A 23 12.11 -0.69 43.89
C ALA A 23 12.62 -1.84 43.01
N ARG A 24 12.88 -3.02 43.58
CA ARG A 24 13.25 -4.24 42.84
C ARG A 24 12.13 -4.71 41.92
N ASP A 25 10.89 -4.75 42.39
CA ASP A 25 9.73 -5.16 41.58
C ASP A 25 9.50 -4.17 40.42
N ARG A 26 9.70 -2.87 40.63
CA ARG A 26 9.66 -1.85 39.56
C ARG A 26 10.78 -2.04 38.53
N LEU A 27 12.00 -2.31 38.98
CA LEU A 27 13.15 -2.59 38.12
C LEU A 27 12.95 -3.88 37.32
N GLU A 28 12.34 -4.91 37.90
CA GLU A 28 12.02 -6.15 37.23
C GLU A 28 10.94 -5.97 36.15
N VAL A 29 9.85 -5.26 36.47
CA VAL A 29 8.81 -4.89 35.47
C VAL A 29 9.41 -4.03 34.36
N PHE A 30 10.24 -3.04 34.70
CA PHE A 30 10.93 -2.21 33.72
C PHE A 30 11.82 -3.05 32.81
N ASN A 31 12.66 -3.93 33.36
CA ASN A 31 13.60 -4.73 32.58
C ASN A 31 12.92 -5.84 31.75
N THR A 32 11.83 -6.43 32.22
CA THR A 32 11.17 -7.57 31.56
C THR A 32 10.06 -7.16 30.60
N LYS A 33 9.33 -6.07 30.87
CA LYS A 33 8.16 -5.65 30.07
C LYS A 33 8.37 -4.35 29.30
N ILE A 34 9.18 -3.43 29.82
CA ILE A 34 9.29 -2.06 29.28
C ILE A 34 10.60 -1.88 28.46
N SER A 35 11.73 -2.38 28.96
CA SER A 35 13.06 -2.32 28.32
C SER A 35 13.07 -2.88 26.88
N PRO A 36 12.43 -4.02 26.57
CA PRO A 36 12.31 -4.49 25.20
C PRO A 36 11.54 -3.55 24.26
N MET A 37 10.64 -2.70 24.79
CA MET A 37 9.89 -1.73 23.99
C MET A 37 10.71 -0.52 23.55
N PHE A 38 11.85 -0.25 24.22
CA PHE A 38 12.79 0.79 23.82
C PHE A 38 13.77 0.32 22.75
N GLN A 39 13.96 -1.00 22.57
CA GLN A 39 14.99 -1.55 21.69
C GLN A 39 14.85 -1.07 20.25
N GLY A 40 15.95 -0.56 19.70
CA GLY A 40 16.04 -0.09 18.32
C GLY A 40 15.73 1.39 18.13
N ARG A 41 15.42 2.14 19.20
CA ARG A 41 15.20 3.60 19.16
C ARG A 41 16.40 4.42 19.67
N GLY A 42 17.41 3.76 20.24
CA GLY A 42 18.59 4.40 20.82
C GLY A 42 18.32 5.11 22.15
N LEU A 43 17.18 4.81 22.79
CA LEU A 43 16.72 5.37 24.07
C LEU A 43 16.92 4.38 25.23
N GLU A 44 17.05 3.09 24.93
CA GLU A 44 17.19 1.96 25.85
C GLU A 44 18.44 2.03 26.75
N TYR A 45 19.41 2.89 26.42
CA TYR A 45 20.67 3.06 27.16
C TYR A 45 20.77 4.41 27.89
N LEU A 46 19.76 5.29 27.80
CA LEU A 46 19.83 6.62 28.38
C LEU A 46 19.55 6.58 29.88
N ASN A 47 20.45 7.18 30.67
CA ASN A 47 20.24 7.39 32.10
C ASN A 47 19.79 8.83 32.36
N LEU A 48 18.51 9.04 32.69
CA LEU A 48 17.94 10.38 32.88
C LEU A 48 18.48 11.14 34.10
N ASP A 49 19.26 10.51 34.98
CA ASP A 49 20.01 11.21 36.03
C ASP A 49 21.24 11.96 35.47
N ARG A 50 21.66 11.64 34.23
CA ARG A 50 22.76 12.31 33.53
C ARG A 50 22.22 13.42 32.63
N TYR A 51 22.73 14.63 32.84
CA TYR A 51 22.35 15.80 32.04
C TYR A 51 22.50 15.58 30.53
N GLU A 52 23.59 14.96 30.09
CA GLU A 52 23.86 14.69 28.68
C GLU A 52 22.82 13.76 28.04
N ASP A 53 22.40 12.72 28.76
CA ASP A 53 21.38 11.77 28.31
C ASP A 53 20.00 12.42 28.27
N VAL A 54 19.68 13.32 29.20
CA VAL A 54 18.47 14.15 29.15
C VAL A 54 18.45 15.03 27.90
N GLN A 55 19.58 15.68 27.57
CA GLN A 55 19.66 16.50 26.36
C GLN A 55 19.54 15.65 25.09
N LYS A 56 20.13 14.45 25.09
CA LYS A 56 20.00 13.50 23.98
C LYS A 56 18.54 13.05 23.81
N ALA A 57 17.86 12.68 24.90
CA ALA A 57 16.46 12.29 24.90
C ALA A 57 15.55 13.41 24.38
N LYS A 58 15.77 14.67 24.78
CA LYS A 58 15.00 15.84 24.29
C LYS A 58 15.22 16.12 22.81
N LYS A 59 16.42 15.86 22.29
CA LYS A 59 16.76 16.05 20.86
C LYS A 59 16.22 14.94 19.96
N THR A 60 15.94 13.76 20.50
CA THR A 60 15.31 12.66 19.74
C THR A 60 13.82 12.95 19.55
N ILE A 61 13.46 13.63 18.45
CA ILE A 61 12.07 13.89 18.10
C ILE A 61 11.41 12.59 17.62
N LEU A 62 10.32 12.20 18.28
CA LEU A 62 9.54 11.00 17.97
C LEU A 62 8.24 11.35 17.24
N CYS A 63 7.64 12.52 17.53
CA CYS A 63 6.54 13.09 16.78
C CYS A 63 6.81 14.58 16.51
N PRO A 64 7.07 14.98 15.25
CA PRO A 64 7.33 16.37 14.91
C PRO A 64 6.08 17.25 14.94
N MET A 65 4.88 16.68 15.02
CA MET A 65 3.62 17.45 15.01
C MET A 65 3.24 18.02 16.38
N CYS A 66 3.67 17.35 17.46
CA CYS A 66 3.37 17.76 18.83
C CYS A 66 4.62 17.87 19.71
N ASP A 67 5.80 17.87 19.09
CA ASP A 67 7.11 17.90 19.75
C ASP A 67 7.33 16.78 20.79
N PHE A 68 6.63 15.64 20.62
CA PHE A 68 6.87 14.46 21.44
C PHE A 68 8.27 13.91 21.15
N ASN A 69 9.05 13.69 22.21
CA ASN A 69 10.46 13.35 22.10
C ASN A 69 10.83 12.25 23.09
N GLY A 70 12.06 11.74 23.00
CA GLY A 70 12.55 10.66 23.85
C GLY A 70 12.48 10.97 25.35
N PHE A 71 12.59 12.24 25.76
CA PHE A 71 12.43 12.61 27.16
C PHE A 71 10.98 12.42 27.62
N HIS A 72 10.00 12.83 26.81
CA HIS A 72 8.59 12.59 27.09
C HIS A 72 8.27 11.10 27.16
N GLU A 73 8.78 10.28 26.22
CA GLU A 73 8.57 8.82 26.21
C GLU A 73 9.11 8.15 27.49
N VAL A 74 10.37 8.42 27.84
CA VAL A 74 11.01 7.78 29.01
C VAL A 74 10.39 8.26 30.34
N THR A 75 10.02 9.53 30.45
CA THR A 75 9.45 10.07 31.70
C THR A 75 7.97 9.75 31.91
N SER A 76 7.20 9.63 30.83
CA SER A 76 5.77 9.31 30.90
C SER A 76 5.48 7.80 30.89
N SER A 77 6.45 6.98 30.48
CA SER A 77 6.25 5.54 30.23
C SER A 77 5.10 5.27 29.23
N ILE A 78 4.83 6.20 28.32
CA ILE A 78 3.84 6.06 27.24
C ILE A 78 4.57 5.57 25.99
N PHE A 79 4.09 4.46 25.43
CA PHE A 79 4.67 3.85 24.23
C PHE A 79 3.69 3.93 23.07
N SER A 80 4.09 4.62 22.00
CA SER A 80 3.30 4.59 20.78
C SER A 80 3.49 3.25 20.07
N GLN A 81 2.40 2.48 20.00
CA GLN A 81 2.30 1.28 19.15
C GLN A 81 2.01 1.63 17.69
N VAL A 82 2.09 2.92 17.34
CA VAL A 82 1.96 3.40 15.96
C VAL A 82 3.31 3.25 15.26
N LYS A 83 3.40 2.29 14.34
CA LYS A 83 4.58 2.10 13.48
C LYS A 83 4.35 2.81 12.15
N LEU A 84 5.23 3.75 11.81
CA LEU A 84 5.19 4.47 10.54
C LEU A 84 5.95 3.68 9.45
N GLN A 85 5.31 3.50 8.31
CA GLN A 85 5.88 2.94 7.09
C GLN A 85 5.61 3.92 5.94
N VAL A 86 6.66 4.47 5.36
CA VAL A 86 6.54 5.29 4.15
C VAL A 86 6.57 4.34 2.96
N ILE A 87 5.46 4.25 2.21
CA ILE A 87 5.39 3.43 1.00
C ILE A 87 5.96 4.20 -0.19
N ASN A 88 5.56 5.47 -0.33
CA ASN A 88 6.07 6.39 -1.34
C ASN A 88 5.98 7.83 -0.85
N CYS A 89 6.41 8.80 -1.67
CA CYS A 89 6.42 10.22 -1.30
C CYS A 89 5.04 10.85 -1.04
N PHE A 90 3.93 10.14 -1.26
CA PHE A 90 2.56 10.66 -1.06
C PHE A 90 1.68 9.78 -0.17
N THR A 91 2.13 8.56 0.15
CA THR A 91 1.34 7.58 0.90
C THR A 91 2.12 7.10 2.12
N ILE A 92 1.50 7.27 3.28
CA ILE A 92 2.05 6.81 4.55
C ILE A 92 1.08 5.80 5.14
N VAL A 93 1.62 4.72 5.67
CA VAL A 93 0.87 3.66 6.33
C VAL A 93 1.35 3.53 7.75
N HIS A 94 0.41 3.61 8.68
CA HIS A 94 0.62 3.46 10.10
C HIS A 94 0.05 2.12 10.55
N SER A 95 0.86 1.23 11.11
CA SER A 95 0.32 0.10 11.88
C SER A 95 -0.08 0.60 13.26
N ILE A 96 -1.34 0.44 13.65
CA ILE A 96 -1.87 0.80 14.96
C ILE A 96 -2.06 -0.50 15.75
N GLY A 97 -1.08 -0.82 16.59
CA GLY A 97 -1.04 -2.12 17.27
C GLY A 97 -0.90 -3.29 16.29
N SER A 98 -1.41 -4.46 16.66
CA SER A 98 -1.34 -5.68 15.86
C SER A 98 -2.49 -5.84 14.85
N GLU A 99 -3.57 -5.06 14.98
CA GLU A 99 -4.84 -5.37 14.31
C GLU A 99 -5.32 -4.32 13.30
N ARG A 100 -4.77 -3.10 13.33
CA ARG A 100 -5.28 -1.99 12.54
C ARG A 100 -4.17 -1.31 11.75
N ILE A 101 -4.56 -0.77 10.60
CA ILE A 101 -3.74 0.01 9.70
C ILE A 101 -4.45 1.33 9.43
N LEU A 102 -3.72 2.45 9.50
CA LEU A 102 -4.18 3.75 9.05
C LEU A 102 -3.33 4.17 7.85
N LYS A 103 -3.93 4.17 6.65
CA LYS A 103 -3.34 4.66 5.41
C LYS A 103 -3.76 6.11 5.22
N GLN A 104 -2.80 6.97 4.89
CA GLN A 104 -3.06 8.35 4.50
C GLN A 104 -2.41 8.63 3.16
N ARG A 105 -3.09 9.39 2.31
CA ARG A 105 -2.59 9.77 1.00
C ARG A 105 -2.99 11.19 0.63
N GLY A 106 -2.00 12.01 0.28
CA GLY A 106 -2.26 13.35 -0.27
C GLY A 106 -3.00 13.27 -1.61
N VAL A 107 -4.02 14.11 -1.79
CA VAL A 107 -4.75 14.26 -3.06
C VAL A 107 -3.86 14.99 -4.07
N SER A 108 -3.27 16.10 -3.65
CA SER A 108 -2.40 16.92 -4.50
C SER A 108 -1.10 16.20 -4.82
N ARG A 109 -0.71 16.20 -6.09
CA ARG A 109 0.57 15.66 -6.56
C ARG A 109 1.42 16.81 -7.11
N PRO A 110 2.74 16.83 -6.86
CA PRO A 110 3.67 17.77 -7.48
C PRO A 110 3.74 17.61 -9.00
N TRP A 111 3.32 16.45 -9.50
CA TRP A 111 3.30 16.10 -10.91
C TRP A 111 1.94 15.46 -11.24
N GLY A 112 1.27 16.05 -12.22
CA GLY A 112 0.03 15.56 -12.79
C GLY A 112 -1.23 15.81 -11.97
N GLU A 113 -2.36 15.40 -12.54
CA GLU A 113 -3.68 15.62 -11.97
C GLU A 113 -4.02 14.63 -10.83
N PRO A 114 -4.77 15.08 -9.80
CA PRO A 114 -5.19 14.22 -8.71
C PRO A 114 -6.18 13.16 -9.19
N TYR A 115 -6.01 11.93 -8.71
CA TYR A 115 -6.96 10.83 -8.89
C TYR A 115 -7.21 10.18 -7.54
N LEU A 116 -8.47 10.14 -7.10
CA LEU A 116 -8.83 9.64 -5.77
C LEU A 116 -8.68 8.12 -5.68
N GLY A 117 -8.98 7.41 -6.77
CA GLY A 117 -9.07 5.95 -6.78
C GLY A 117 -10.37 5.45 -6.16
N ASN A 118 -10.61 4.15 -6.30
CA ASN A 118 -11.85 3.48 -5.86
C ASN A 118 -11.58 2.30 -4.91
N ASP A 119 -10.49 2.38 -4.13
CA ASP A 119 -10.05 1.30 -3.23
C ASP A 119 -11.17 0.89 -2.25
N TYR A 120 -11.79 1.88 -1.59
CA TYR A 120 -12.86 1.62 -0.61
C TYR A 120 -14.10 0.99 -1.26
N GLU A 121 -14.64 1.61 -2.31
CA GLU A 121 -15.86 1.15 -2.96
C GLU A 121 -15.69 -0.24 -3.59
N THR A 122 -14.56 -0.49 -4.26
CA THR A 122 -14.31 -1.81 -4.83
C THR A 122 -14.00 -2.85 -3.76
N THR A 123 -13.22 -2.52 -2.73
CA THR A 123 -12.98 -3.46 -1.62
C THR A 123 -14.30 -3.88 -0.97
N LYS A 124 -15.20 -2.93 -0.73
CA LYS A 124 -16.54 -3.20 -0.22
C LYS A 124 -17.33 -4.11 -1.16
N PHE A 125 -17.36 -3.78 -2.46
CA PHE A 125 -18.04 -4.60 -3.47
C PHE A 125 -17.50 -6.04 -3.50
N VAL A 126 -16.18 -6.22 -3.54
CA VAL A 126 -15.53 -7.53 -3.56
C VAL A 126 -15.86 -8.33 -2.29
N ARG A 127 -15.78 -7.70 -1.12
CA ARG A 127 -16.10 -8.33 0.17
C ARG A 127 -17.54 -8.83 0.25
N GLU A 128 -18.48 -8.06 -0.29
CA GLU A 128 -19.91 -8.37 -0.23
C GLU A 128 -20.36 -9.42 -1.25
N ASN A 129 -19.60 -9.62 -2.34
CA ASN A 129 -20.04 -10.40 -3.49
C ASN A 129 -19.14 -11.59 -3.86
N THR A 130 -17.98 -11.78 -3.21
CA THR A 130 -17.02 -12.84 -3.56
C THR A 130 -16.47 -13.54 -2.31
N THR A 131 -15.69 -14.61 -2.51
CA THR A 131 -14.86 -15.20 -1.44
C THR A 131 -13.42 -14.70 -1.47
N ILE A 132 -13.12 -13.67 -2.27
CA ILE A 132 -11.77 -13.13 -2.38
C ILE A 132 -11.38 -12.55 -1.01
N PRO A 133 -10.24 -12.96 -0.44
CA PRO A 133 -9.81 -12.43 0.84
C PRO A 133 -9.42 -10.96 0.65
N VAL A 134 -10.22 -10.07 1.21
CA VAL A 134 -9.96 -8.63 1.22
C VAL A 134 -10.10 -8.10 2.65
N VAL A 135 -9.73 -6.83 2.82
CA VAL A 135 -9.83 -6.12 4.10
C VAL A 135 -11.27 -6.13 4.64
N GLN A 136 -11.46 -6.67 5.85
CA GLN A 136 -12.79 -6.90 6.43
C GLN A 136 -13.44 -5.63 6.99
N ASN A 137 -12.73 -4.85 7.80
CA ASN A 137 -13.19 -3.54 8.23
C ASN A 137 -12.33 -2.49 7.54
N MET A 138 -12.96 -1.59 6.79
CA MET A 138 -12.33 -0.43 6.17
C MET A 138 -13.29 0.74 6.31
N GLU A 139 -12.79 1.85 6.81
CA GLU A 139 -13.47 3.15 6.81
C GLU A 139 -12.66 4.09 5.91
N TYR A 140 -13.34 4.95 5.17
CA TYR A 140 -12.74 5.92 4.26
C TYR A 140 -13.33 7.31 4.49
N TRP A 141 -12.48 8.33 4.49
CA TRP A 141 -12.91 9.72 4.47
C TRP A 141 -11.88 10.62 3.80
N LEU A 142 -12.34 11.78 3.33
CA LEU A 142 -11.52 12.85 2.78
C LEU A 142 -11.52 14.03 3.76
N SER A 143 -10.34 14.48 4.19
CA SER A 143 -10.16 15.66 5.03
C SER A 143 -8.88 16.38 4.63
N ASP A 144 -8.94 17.71 4.50
CA ASP A 144 -7.76 18.57 4.31
C ASP A 144 -6.84 18.11 3.16
N GLU A 145 -7.43 17.90 1.98
CA GLU A 145 -6.74 17.37 0.78
C GLU A 145 -6.00 16.03 1.00
N THR A 146 -6.42 15.27 2.01
CA THR A 146 -5.84 13.98 2.35
C THR A 146 -6.94 12.92 2.40
N GLN A 147 -6.71 11.83 1.68
CA GLN A 147 -7.53 10.63 1.75
C GLN A 147 -7.04 9.76 2.90
N TRP A 148 -7.98 9.26 3.68
CA TRP A 148 -7.72 8.47 4.87
C TRP A 148 -8.44 7.15 4.78
N TRP A 149 -7.76 6.08 5.21
CA TRP A 149 -8.36 4.78 5.40
C TRP A 149 -7.96 4.20 6.75
N LEU A 150 -8.94 3.84 7.56
CA LEU A 150 -8.72 3.02 8.75
C LEU A 150 -9.19 1.61 8.47
N MET A 151 -8.28 0.65 8.53
CA MET A 151 -8.55 -0.71 8.08
C MET A 151 -8.01 -1.80 9.02
N SER A 152 -8.59 -3.00 8.92
CA SER A 152 -8.08 -4.19 9.60
C SER A 152 -6.81 -4.69 8.92
N LYS A 153 -5.84 -5.13 9.72
CA LYS A 153 -4.63 -5.76 9.20
C LYS A 153 -4.95 -7.17 8.70
N LEU A 154 -4.51 -7.51 7.49
CA LEU A 154 -4.63 -8.87 6.98
C LEU A 154 -3.50 -9.77 7.53
N PRO A 155 -3.75 -11.06 7.76
CA PRO A 155 -2.74 -12.00 8.27
C PRO A 155 -1.58 -12.21 7.29
N GLY A 156 -0.41 -12.54 7.83
CA GLY A 156 0.75 -12.93 7.03
C GLY A 156 1.68 -11.80 6.60
N GLN A 157 2.45 -12.06 5.55
CA GLN A 157 3.44 -11.15 4.95
C GLN A 157 3.07 -10.86 3.50
N THR A 158 3.64 -9.81 2.91
CA THR A 158 3.44 -9.57 1.47
C THR A 158 4.08 -10.70 0.66
N LEU A 159 3.46 -11.06 -0.46
CA LEU A 159 4.00 -12.09 -1.34
C LEU A 159 5.40 -11.69 -1.83
N ASP A 160 5.60 -10.41 -2.13
CA ASP A 160 6.90 -9.83 -2.50
C ASP A 160 8.02 -10.18 -1.52
N SER A 161 7.75 -10.14 -0.21
CA SER A 161 8.81 -10.37 0.80
C SER A 161 9.15 -11.84 1.01
N VAL A 162 8.31 -12.77 0.56
CA VAL A 162 8.50 -14.21 0.78
C VAL A 162 8.60 -15.01 -0.51
N TRP A 163 8.37 -14.40 -1.68
CA TRP A 163 8.25 -15.11 -2.97
C TRP A 163 9.46 -16.00 -3.28
N ASP A 164 10.67 -15.47 -3.09
CA ASP A 164 11.92 -16.19 -3.36
C ASP A 164 12.27 -17.23 -2.28
N LEU A 165 11.53 -17.26 -1.17
CA LEU A 165 11.65 -18.28 -0.12
C LEU A 165 10.71 -19.47 -0.36
N LEU A 166 9.69 -19.31 -1.20
CA LEU A 166 8.75 -20.36 -1.54
C LEU A 166 9.39 -21.34 -2.52
N ASN A 167 9.13 -22.64 -2.31
CA ASN A 167 9.49 -23.65 -3.29
C ASN A 167 8.51 -23.61 -4.48
N SER A 168 8.84 -24.35 -5.55
CA SER A 168 8.03 -24.34 -6.78
C SER A 168 6.59 -24.82 -6.58
N GLU A 169 6.33 -25.77 -5.69
CA GLU A 169 4.98 -26.27 -5.41
C GLU A 169 4.13 -25.20 -4.68
N GLN A 170 4.74 -24.51 -3.72
CA GLN A 170 4.12 -23.40 -2.99
C GLN A 170 3.83 -22.22 -3.91
N GLN A 171 4.79 -21.83 -4.75
CA GLN A 171 4.59 -20.78 -5.76
C GLN A 171 3.42 -21.10 -6.69
N ASN A 172 3.35 -22.33 -7.21
CA ASN A 172 2.23 -22.76 -8.07
C ASN A 172 0.90 -22.77 -7.33
N THR A 173 0.88 -23.12 -6.04
CA THR A 173 -0.34 -23.09 -5.22
C THR A 173 -0.86 -21.66 -5.07
N VAL A 174 0.01 -20.71 -4.70
CA VAL A 174 -0.36 -19.29 -4.61
C VAL A 174 -0.87 -18.75 -5.95
N ILE A 175 -0.19 -19.06 -7.06
CA ILE A 175 -0.61 -18.63 -8.41
C ILE A 175 -1.99 -19.16 -8.78
N ARG A 176 -2.29 -20.43 -8.49
CA ARG A 176 -3.62 -21.00 -8.76
C ARG A 176 -4.70 -20.29 -7.97
N GLU A 177 -4.48 -20.04 -6.68
CA GLU A 177 -5.43 -19.31 -5.84
C GLU A 177 -5.69 -17.90 -6.35
N ILE A 178 -4.63 -17.18 -6.73
CA ILE A 178 -4.75 -15.85 -7.35
C ILE A 178 -5.64 -15.92 -8.60
N VAL A 179 -5.42 -16.90 -9.47
CA VAL A 179 -6.20 -17.05 -10.71
C VAL A 179 -7.64 -17.51 -10.43
N ASP A 180 -7.88 -18.31 -9.40
CA ASP A 180 -9.23 -18.64 -8.92
C ASP A 180 -9.97 -17.38 -8.45
N TYR A 181 -9.31 -16.50 -7.68
CA TYR A 181 -9.92 -15.24 -7.26
C TYR A 181 -10.16 -14.28 -8.43
N ILE A 182 -9.26 -14.22 -9.40
CA ILE A 182 -9.49 -13.48 -10.65
C ILE A 182 -10.70 -14.06 -11.39
N ALA A 183 -10.86 -15.37 -11.43
CA ALA A 183 -12.03 -16.00 -12.06
C ALA A 183 -13.33 -15.55 -11.39
N GLN A 184 -13.38 -15.54 -10.05
CA GLN A 184 -14.54 -15.05 -9.30
C GLN A 184 -14.83 -13.57 -9.58
N ALA A 185 -13.81 -12.71 -9.57
CA ALA A 185 -13.99 -11.30 -9.91
C ALA A 185 -14.58 -11.13 -11.33
N ARG A 186 -14.11 -11.93 -12.29
CA ARG A 186 -14.55 -11.87 -13.69
C ARG A 186 -15.98 -12.35 -13.94
N GLU A 187 -16.63 -12.97 -12.96
CA GLU A 187 -18.07 -13.28 -13.03
C GLU A 187 -18.90 -11.99 -13.03
N PHE A 188 -18.39 -10.91 -12.44
CA PHE A 188 -19.03 -9.60 -12.45
C PHE A 188 -18.70 -8.87 -13.76
N THR A 189 -19.75 -8.48 -14.49
CA THR A 189 -19.61 -7.80 -15.78
C THR A 189 -20.40 -6.50 -15.86
N ARG A 190 -19.92 -5.56 -16.67
CA ARG A 190 -20.64 -4.35 -17.06
C ARG A 190 -20.62 -4.16 -18.58
N PRO A 191 -21.62 -3.46 -19.15
CA PRO A 191 -21.64 -3.15 -20.59
C PRO A 191 -20.66 -2.03 -20.98
N THR A 192 -20.17 -1.27 -20.01
CA THR A 192 -19.29 -0.12 -20.20
C THR A 192 -18.17 -0.12 -19.17
N PRO A 193 -17.01 0.49 -19.51
CA PRO A 193 -15.93 0.64 -18.55
C PRO A 193 -16.32 1.61 -17.42
N GLN A 194 -16.28 1.13 -16.19
CA GLN A 194 -16.67 1.90 -15.00
C GLN A 194 -16.13 1.26 -13.72
N THR A 195 -16.13 1.99 -12.61
CA THR A 195 -15.76 1.50 -11.29
C THR A 195 -16.89 0.64 -10.69
N ALA A 196 -16.66 0.04 -9.52
CA ALA A 196 -17.68 -0.73 -8.80
C ALA A 196 -18.96 0.07 -8.53
N ASP A 197 -18.81 1.36 -8.19
CA ASP A 197 -19.86 2.35 -7.94
C ASP A 197 -20.36 3.07 -9.21
N GLY A 198 -19.81 2.74 -10.40
CA GLY A 198 -20.31 3.25 -11.69
C GLY A 198 -19.68 4.56 -12.18
N ALA A 199 -18.62 5.04 -11.53
CA ALA A 199 -17.85 6.19 -12.00
C ALA A 199 -16.95 5.82 -13.21
N PRO A 200 -16.50 6.79 -14.02
CA PRO A 200 -15.51 6.55 -15.06
C PRO A 200 -14.20 5.98 -14.50
N ILE A 201 -13.60 5.01 -15.20
CA ILE A 201 -12.32 4.40 -14.79
C ILE A 201 -11.16 5.04 -15.51
N ARG A 202 -10.04 5.19 -14.79
CA ARG A 202 -8.80 5.73 -15.35
C ARG A 202 -8.17 4.74 -16.34
N ASP A 203 -7.70 5.26 -17.47
CA ASP A 203 -6.86 4.50 -18.40
C ASP A 203 -5.41 4.45 -17.88
N THR A 204 -5.09 3.42 -17.12
CA THR A 204 -3.75 3.23 -16.52
C THR A 204 -2.72 2.61 -17.48
N LEU A 205 -3.17 2.09 -18.62
CA LEU A 205 -2.34 1.35 -19.56
C LEU A 205 -2.01 2.18 -20.80
N MET A 206 -3.02 2.77 -21.43
CA MET A 206 -2.96 3.53 -22.68
C MET A 206 -3.21 5.03 -22.47
N GLY A 207 -3.44 5.50 -21.25
CA GLY A 207 -3.55 6.93 -20.92
C GLY A 207 -2.21 7.60 -20.59
N SER A 208 -2.25 8.92 -20.48
CA SER A 208 -1.14 9.75 -19.95
C SER A 208 -0.81 9.41 -18.50
N SER A 209 0.47 9.48 -18.14
CA SER A 209 0.90 9.40 -16.74
C SER A 209 0.81 10.75 -16.02
N ASN A 210 0.71 11.85 -16.76
CA ASN A 210 0.64 13.22 -16.22
C ASN A 210 -0.81 13.72 -16.07
N ARG A 211 -1.76 13.20 -16.85
CA ARG A 211 -3.17 13.61 -16.77
C ARG A 211 -4.06 12.47 -16.34
N VAL A 212 -5.25 12.79 -15.85
CA VAL A 212 -6.28 11.79 -15.63
C VAL A 212 -7.07 11.64 -16.93
N GLU A 213 -6.82 10.56 -17.64
CA GLU A 213 -7.58 10.17 -18.82
C GLU A 213 -8.46 8.98 -18.47
N MET A 214 -9.75 9.05 -18.82
CA MET A 214 -10.71 7.97 -18.55
C MET A 214 -10.74 6.99 -19.72
N LEU A 215 -10.84 5.70 -19.44
CA LEU A 215 -10.97 4.68 -20.48
C LEU A 215 -12.24 4.95 -21.31
N THR A 216 -12.10 4.92 -22.63
CA THR A 216 -13.22 5.07 -23.55
C THR A 216 -13.33 3.86 -24.46
N THR A 217 -14.54 3.60 -24.95
CA THR A 217 -14.79 2.61 -26.00
C THR A 217 -14.82 3.26 -27.38
N ASP A 218 -14.82 4.59 -27.43
CA ASP A 218 -14.77 5.35 -28.67
C ASP A 218 -13.31 5.53 -29.11
N LYS A 219 -12.94 4.81 -30.17
CA LYS A 219 -11.60 4.89 -30.76
C LYS A 219 -11.26 6.28 -31.28
N GLU A 220 -12.25 7.05 -31.76
CA GLU A 220 -12.04 8.39 -32.30
C GLU A 220 -11.75 9.37 -31.17
N GLU A 221 -12.49 9.24 -30.07
CA GLU A 221 -12.23 10.00 -28.85
C GLU A 221 -10.85 9.70 -28.28
N TRP A 222 -10.50 8.42 -28.12
CA TRP A 222 -9.16 8.02 -27.65
C TRP A 222 -8.06 8.53 -28.58
N TYR A 223 -8.24 8.39 -29.90
CA TYR A 223 -7.24 8.82 -30.87
C TYR A 223 -7.04 10.34 -30.86
N ALA A 224 -8.12 11.12 -30.73
CA ALA A 224 -8.06 12.58 -30.62
C ALA A 224 -7.21 13.04 -29.42
N ARG A 225 -7.24 12.31 -28.29
CA ARG A 225 -6.43 12.63 -27.10
C ARG A 225 -4.94 12.43 -27.32
N ILE A 226 -4.56 11.36 -28.03
CA ILE A 226 -3.14 11.01 -28.20
C ILE A 226 -2.50 11.68 -29.42
N THR A 227 -3.30 12.04 -30.43
CA THR A 227 -2.82 12.61 -31.71
C THR A 227 -1.83 13.76 -31.55
N PRO A 228 -2.01 14.73 -30.61
CA PRO A 228 -1.05 15.82 -30.40
C PRO A 228 0.36 15.37 -29.97
N TYR A 229 0.55 14.10 -29.59
CA TYR A 229 1.82 13.54 -29.11
C TYR A 229 2.45 12.53 -30.08
N LEU A 230 1.87 12.40 -31.28
CA LEU A 230 2.35 11.51 -32.34
C LEU A 230 3.16 12.27 -33.40
N ASP A 231 3.70 13.44 -33.05
CA ASP A 231 4.60 14.21 -33.90
C ASP A 231 5.86 13.39 -34.22
N GLY A 232 6.20 13.29 -35.51
CA GLY A 232 7.31 12.48 -36.00
C GLY A 232 6.95 11.04 -36.38
N GLU A 233 5.75 10.57 -36.07
CA GLU A 233 5.27 9.25 -36.54
C GLU A 233 4.75 9.33 -37.98
N SER A 234 4.97 8.24 -38.74
CA SER A 234 4.45 8.11 -40.11
C SER A 234 2.92 8.01 -40.14
N ASP A 235 2.30 8.46 -41.23
CA ASP A 235 0.84 8.38 -41.41
C ASP A 235 0.34 6.93 -41.41
N ASP A 236 1.12 6.00 -41.97
CA ASP A 236 0.82 4.57 -41.95
C ASP A 236 0.82 4.01 -40.53
N TRP A 237 1.79 4.40 -39.70
CA TRP A 237 1.85 4.00 -38.29
C TRP A 237 0.66 4.56 -37.50
N LYS A 238 0.36 5.85 -37.68
CA LYS A 238 -0.77 6.55 -37.04
C LYS A 238 -2.11 5.88 -37.39
N LYS A 239 -2.30 5.59 -38.69
CA LYS A 239 -3.48 4.88 -39.19
C LYS A 239 -3.58 3.48 -38.59
N TYR A 240 -2.50 2.71 -38.60
CA TYR A 240 -2.46 1.38 -38.00
C TYR A 240 -2.83 1.43 -36.52
N PHE A 241 -2.23 2.34 -35.75
CA PHE A 241 -2.45 2.43 -34.32
C PHE A 241 -3.90 2.83 -33.99
N LYS A 242 -4.47 3.78 -34.73
CA LYS A 242 -5.88 4.14 -34.64
C LYS A 242 -6.83 2.97 -34.95
N ASP A 243 -6.58 2.29 -36.06
CA ASP A 243 -7.45 1.22 -36.56
C ASP A 243 -7.41 -0.03 -35.68
N ASN A 244 -6.33 -0.21 -34.92
CA ASN A 244 -6.12 -1.37 -34.04
C ASN A 244 -6.38 -1.08 -32.55
N TYR A 245 -7.07 0.01 -32.21
CA TYR A 245 -7.47 0.28 -30.82
C TYR A 245 -8.18 -0.95 -30.21
N PRO A 246 -7.70 -1.48 -29.08
CA PRO A 246 -8.09 -2.81 -28.61
C PRO A 246 -9.37 -2.83 -27.76
N VAL A 247 -9.94 -1.67 -27.46
CA VAL A 247 -11.19 -1.53 -26.69
C VAL A 247 -12.31 -1.15 -27.66
N LYS A 248 -13.42 -1.90 -27.63
CA LYS A 248 -14.51 -1.73 -28.59
C LYS A 248 -15.87 -1.60 -27.90
N PRO A 249 -16.82 -0.87 -28.50
CA PRO A 249 -18.20 -0.91 -28.07
C PRO A 249 -18.73 -2.36 -28.14
N GLY A 250 -19.37 -2.82 -27.07
CA GLY A 250 -19.88 -4.19 -26.96
C GLY A 250 -18.87 -5.22 -26.47
N ASP A 251 -17.63 -4.83 -26.16
CA ASP A 251 -16.72 -5.70 -25.41
C ASP A 251 -17.31 -6.07 -24.04
N LYS A 252 -16.94 -7.25 -23.54
CA LYS A 252 -17.27 -7.67 -22.18
C LYS A 252 -16.29 -7.03 -21.21
N PHE A 253 -16.79 -6.18 -20.31
CA PHE A 253 -15.99 -5.57 -19.24
C PHE A 253 -16.17 -6.36 -17.96
N VAL A 254 -15.08 -6.81 -17.37
CA VAL A 254 -15.04 -7.66 -16.18
C VAL A 254 -14.32 -6.95 -15.04
N LEU A 255 -14.73 -7.23 -13.80
CA LEU A 255 -14.02 -6.69 -12.65
C LEU A 255 -12.55 -7.17 -12.68
N THR A 256 -11.66 -6.19 -12.68
CA THR A 256 -10.22 -6.33 -12.85
C THR A 256 -9.55 -5.53 -11.74
N HIS A 257 -8.47 -6.05 -11.15
CA HIS A 257 -7.75 -5.38 -10.07
C HIS A 257 -6.94 -4.20 -10.62
N GLY A 258 -6.27 -4.40 -11.74
CA GLY A 258 -5.54 -3.34 -12.45
C GLY A 258 -4.20 -2.94 -11.81
N ASP A 259 -3.78 -3.61 -10.73
CA ASP A 259 -2.44 -3.49 -10.12
C ASP A 259 -2.06 -4.70 -9.24
N LEU A 260 -2.21 -5.90 -9.78
CA LEU A 260 -2.03 -7.15 -9.04
C LEU A 260 -0.55 -7.59 -8.93
N ASN A 261 0.25 -6.73 -8.30
CA ASN A 261 1.66 -6.98 -8.03
C ASN A 261 1.85 -7.77 -6.69
N PRO A 262 3.00 -8.46 -6.49
CA PRO A 262 3.23 -9.24 -5.27
C PRO A 262 3.20 -8.44 -3.96
N SER A 263 3.43 -7.12 -4.00
CA SER A 263 3.35 -6.28 -2.80
C SER A 263 1.92 -6.01 -2.35
N ASN A 264 0.94 -6.20 -3.25
CA ASN A 264 -0.50 -6.07 -3.00
C ASN A 264 -1.16 -7.41 -2.62
N ILE A 265 -0.39 -8.48 -2.44
CA ILE A 265 -0.91 -9.81 -2.08
C ILE A 265 -0.33 -10.20 -0.72
N MET A 266 -1.19 -10.63 0.19
CA MET A 266 -0.81 -11.15 1.50
C MET A 266 -0.84 -12.68 1.48
N VAL A 267 0.16 -13.30 2.09
CA VAL A 267 0.26 -14.75 2.23
C VAL A 267 0.65 -15.19 3.63
N GLN A 268 0.10 -16.32 4.05
CA GLN A 268 0.48 -17.03 5.26
C GLN A 268 0.47 -18.53 4.96
N ASP A 269 1.49 -19.25 5.40
CA ASP A 269 1.60 -20.70 5.20
C ASP A 269 1.45 -21.13 3.72
N SER A 270 1.96 -20.30 2.80
CA SER A 270 1.86 -20.49 1.33
C SER A 270 0.45 -20.39 0.73
N HIS A 271 -0.49 -19.79 1.46
CA HIS A 271 -1.85 -19.52 1.00
C HIS A 271 -2.14 -18.02 1.00
N VAL A 272 -2.95 -17.57 0.04
CA VAL A 272 -3.38 -16.18 -0.08
C VAL A 272 -4.36 -15.85 1.04
N THR A 273 -3.98 -14.86 1.86
CA THR A 273 -4.79 -14.36 2.98
C THR A 273 -5.35 -12.97 2.71
N GLY A 274 -5.00 -12.35 1.57
CA GLY A 274 -5.42 -11.00 1.27
C GLY A 274 -5.01 -10.50 -0.11
N ILE A 275 -5.90 -9.74 -0.75
CA ILE A 275 -5.61 -8.90 -1.92
C ILE A 275 -5.94 -7.45 -1.55
N LEU A 276 -4.96 -6.57 -1.69
CA LEU A 276 -4.94 -5.18 -1.23
C LEU A 276 -4.90 -4.20 -2.41
N ASP A 277 -5.25 -2.93 -2.13
CA ASP A 277 -5.03 -1.79 -3.02
C ASP A 277 -5.81 -1.87 -4.35
N TRP A 278 -7.13 -1.90 -4.22
CA TRP A 278 -8.08 -1.93 -5.34
C TRP A 278 -8.27 -0.54 -5.98
N GLU A 279 -7.35 0.39 -5.79
CA GLU A 279 -7.52 1.79 -6.20
C GLU A 279 -7.53 2.03 -7.72
N HIS A 280 -6.99 1.07 -8.47
CA HIS A 280 -6.93 1.06 -9.93
C HIS A 280 -7.94 0.08 -10.55
N SER A 281 -8.78 -0.52 -9.70
CA SER A 281 -9.73 -1.53 -10.11
C SER A 281 -10.91 -0.95 -10.86
N GLY A 282 -11.61 -1.82 -11.57
CA GLY A 282 -12.82 -1.46 -12.30
C GLY A 282 -13.23 -2.54 -13.27
N PHE A 283 -14.26 -2.26 -14.05
CA PHE A 283 -14.72 -3.11 -15.13
C PHE A 283 -13.92 -2.78 -16.39
N TYR A 284 -12.85 -3.52 -16.62
CA TYR A 284 -11.97 -3.36 -17.79
C TYR A 284 -12.22 -4.51 -18.79
N PRO A 285 -11.79 -4.38 -20.06
CA PRO A 285 -11.82 -5.50 -21.00
C PRO A 285 -11.12 -6.74 -20.42
N GLU A 286 -11.60 -7.95 -20.78
CA GLU A 286 -11.08 -9.23 -20.24
C GLU A 286 -9.56 -9.44 -20.41
N TRP A 287 -8.96 -8.75 -21.37
CA TRP A 287 -7.52 -8.80 -21.64
C TRP A 287 -6.68 -7.83 -20.79
N TRP A 288 -7.30 -6.94 -20.03
CA TRP A 288 -6.60 -5.83 -19.36
C TRP A 288 -5.60 -6.32 -18.30
N GLU A 289 -6.03 -7.23 -17.43
CA GLU A 289 -5.14 -7.83 -16.41
C GLU A 289 -3.96 -8.55 -17.08
N TRP A 290 -4.22 -9.22 -18.22
CA TRP A 290 -3.17 -9.84 -19.02
C TRP A 290 -2.16 -8.80 -19.53
N ALA A 291 -2.61 -7.78 -20.25
CA ALA A 291 -1.69 -6.78 -20.81
C ALA A 291 -0.95 -5.96 -19.73
N TYR A 292 -1.59 -5.70 -18.59
CA TYR A 292 -1.03 -4.89 -17.51
C TYR A 292 -0.11 -5.68 -16.59
N CYS A 293 -0.58 -6.82 -16.04
CA CYS A 293 0.21 -7.63 -15.11
C CYS A 293 1.49 -8.10 -15.76
N LEU A 294 1.49 -8.45 -17.04
CA LEU A 294 2.67 -9.04 -17.66
C LEU A 294 3.77 -8.03 -17.95
N ARG A 295 3.38 -6.79 -18.19
CA ARG A 295 4.33 -5.68 -18.32
C ARG A 295 4.99 -5.34 -16.99
N ARG A 296 4.25 -5.45 -15.87
CA ARG A 296 4.81 -5.21 -14.53
C ARG A 296 5.48 -6.42 -13.91
N ALA A 297 5.00 -7.62 -14.21
CA ALA A 297 5.42 -8.85 -13.55
C ALA A 297 6.75 -9.42 -14.06
N GLN A 298 7.23 -8.99 -15.23
CA GLN A 298 8.63 -9.21 -15.64
C GLN A 298 9.64 -8.52 -14.70
N ALA A 299 9.21 -7.52 -13.94
CA ALA A 299 10.06 -6.88 -12.93
C ALA A 299 10.14 -7.68 -11.61
N PHE A 300 9.33 -8.72 -11.42
CA PHE A 300 9.19 -9.44 -10.16
C PHE A 300 9.50 -10.94 -10.31
N SER A 301 10.79 -11.30 -10.28
CA SER A 301 11.30 -12.70 -10.27
C SER A 301 10.60 -13.59 -11.33
N ASN A 302 10.33 -14.87 -11.02
CA ASN A 302 9.56 -15.77 -11.88
C ASN A 302 8.02 -15.66 -11.70
N TYR A 303 7.52 -14.84 -10.76
CA TYR A 303 6.08 -14.66 -10.47
C TYR A 303 5.29 -14.31 -11.74
N GLY A 304 5.76 -13.32 -12.50
CA GLY A 304 5.06 -12.88 -13.70
C GLY A 304 4.92 -13.94 -14.77
N ASN A 305 5.92 -14.82 -14.90
CA ASN A 305 5.88 -15.91 -15.86
C ASN A 305 4.85 -16.98 -15.46
N LEU A 306 4.79 -17.33 -14.17
CA LEU A 306 3.83 -18.29 -13.67
C LEU A 306 2.39 -17.76 -13.77
N LEU A 307 2.17 -16.51 -13.34
CA LEU A 307 0.85 -15.87 -13.47
C LEU A 307 0.42 -15.77 -14.94
N ARG A 308 1.34 -15.43 -15.86
CA ARG A 308 1.09 -15.43 -17.31
C ARG A 308 0.65 -16.80 -17.82
N ALA A 309 1.36 -17.84 -17.40
CA ALA A 309 1.06 -19.19 -17.86
C ALA A 309 -0.34 -19.61 -17.41
N GLU A 310 -0.67 -19.39 -16.14
CA GLU A 310 -1.93 -19.82 -15.55
C GLU A 310 -3.13 -19.03 -16.06
N LEU A 311 -3.03 -17.69 -16.14
CA LEU A 311 -4.06 -16.86 -16.77
C LEU A 311 -4.33 -17.27 -18.22
N GLY A 312 -3.27 -17.66 -18.94
CA GLY A 312 -3.33 -17.97 -20.36
C GLY A 312 -3.95 -19.35 -20.61
N ALA A 313 -3.69 -20.28 -19.70
CA ALA A 313 -4.35 -21.58 -19.67
C ALA A 313 -5.86 -21.43 -19.39
N ARG A 314 -6.25 -20.55 -18.46
CA ARG A 314 -7.64 -20.42 -18.01
C ARG A 314 -8.53 -19.54 -18.88
N PHE A 315 -8.00 -18.40 -19.35
CA PHE A 315 -8.80 -17.38 -20.04
C PHE A 315 -8.38 -17.15 -21.49
N GLY A 316 -7.37 -17.88 -21.97
CA GLY A 316 -6.77 -17.69 -23.28
C GLY A 316 -5.70 -16.61 -23.30
N LYS A 317 -4.98 -16.52 -24.42
CA LYS A 317 -3.83 -15.63 -24.59
C LYS A 317 -4.20 -14.41 -25.42
N PHE A 318 -4.04 -13.22 -24.86
CA PHE A 318 -4.40 -11.95 -25.51
C PHE A 318 -3.22 -11.31 -26.26
N HIS A 319 -2.57 -12.08 -27.14
CA HIS A 319 -1.32 -11.66 -27.81
C HIS A 319 -1.46 -10.37 -28.64
N ARG A 320 -2.61 -10.13 -29.27
CA ARG A 320 -2.82 -8.93 -30.09
C ARG A 320 -2.88 -7.67 -29.22
N GLN A 321 -3.65 -7.71 -28.13
CA GLN A 321 -3.79 -6.60 -27.19
C GLN A 321 -2.50 -6.35 -26.42
N ASP A 322 -1.82 -7.43 -26.01
CA ASP A 322 -0.48 -7.36 -25.39
C ASP A 322 0.53 -6.71 -26.34
N ALA A 323 0.57 -7.10 -27.61
CA ALA A 323 1.42 -6.48 -28.63
C ALA A 323 1.08 -5.00 -28.88
N PHE A 324 -0.22 -4.66 -28.96
CA PHE A 324 -0.65 -3.28 -29.07
C PHE A 324 -0.14 -2.43 -27.90
N CYS A 325 -0.39 -2.88 -26.67
CA CYS A 325 0.00 -2.15 -25.46
C CYS A 325 1.51 -2.08 -25.27
N SER A 326 2.26 -3.08 -25.74
CA SER A 326 3.72 -3.10 -25.69
C SER A 326 4.35 -2.11 -26.68
N ASN A 327 3.71 -1.91 -27.84
CA ASN A 327 4.15 -0.94 -28.84
C ASN A 327 3.65 0.48 -28.55
N TYR A 328 2.75 0.65 -27.59
CA TYR A 328 2.33 1.97 -27.14
C TYR A 328 3.39 2.59 -26.24
N GLU A 329 4.25 3.43 -26.81
CA GLU A 329 5.08 4.33 -26.02
C GLU A 329 4.18 5.30 -25.26
N ARG A 330 4.14 5.17 -23.93
CA ARG A 330 3.33 6.06 -23.08
C ARG A 330 3.63 7.52 -23.41
N PRO A 331 2.60 8.39 -23.46
CA PRO A 331 2.78 9.80 -23.73
C PRO A 331 3.82 10.48 -22.83
N GLU A 332 4.13 9.98 -21.63
CA GLU A 332 5.15 10.53 -20.72
C GLU A 332 6.52 10.82 -21.36
N SER A 333 7.01 9.96 -22.26
CA SER A 333 8.29 10.18 -22.94
C SER A 333 8.20 11.32 -23.96
N ARG A 334 6.99 11.61 -24.46
CA ARG A 334 6.65 12.55 -25.54
C ARG A 334 5.97 13.84 -25.03
N GLU A 335 5.44 13.84 -23.81
CA GLU A 335 4.68 14.91 -23.16
C GLU A 335 5.54 15.86 -22.31
N ARG A 336 6.86 15.67 -22.26
CA ARG A 336 7.75 16.38 -21.32
C ARG A 336 7.45 17.88 -21.27
N PRO A 337 6.91 18.40 -20.15
CA PRO A 337 6.96 19.82 -19.87
C PRO A 337 8.43 20.20 -19.66
N ASN A 338 8.84 21.35 -20.19
CA ASN A 338 10.13 21.96 -19.87
C ASN A 338 10.33 21.89 -18.35
N ARG A 339 11.38 21.18 -17.89
CA ARG A 339 11.71 21.06 -16.47
C ARG A 339 12.10 22.45 -15.93
N ASN A 340 11.11 23.26 -15.56
CA ASN A 340 11.34 24.43 -14.72
C ASN A 340 11.68 23.91 -13.31
N ARG A 341 12.98 23.65 -13.11
CA ARG A 341 13.60 23.42 -11.81
C ARG A 341 13.52 24.72 -10.99
N ASN A 342 12.35 25.03 -10.45
CA ASN A 342 12.18 26.07 -9.44
C ASN A 342 11.21 25.59 -8.36
N PHE A 343 11.51 24.43 -7.76
CA PHE A 343 10.98 24.11 -6.43
C PHE A 343 11.71 24.99 -5.41
N LYS A 344 11.13 26.14 -5.10
CA LYS A 344 11.47 26.86 -3.87
C LYS A 344 10.67 26.21 -2.75
N PHE A 345 11.35 25.47 -1.87
CA PHE A 345 10.80 25.17 -0.55
C PHE A 345 10.47 26.51 0.12
N ARG A 346 9.20 26.74 0.46
CA ARG A 346 8.86 27.80 1.42
C ARG A 346 9.49 27.39 2.75
N LYS A 347 10.28 28.32 3.31
CA LYS A 347 10.94 28.18 4.61
C LYS A 347 9.94 28.05 5.73
#